data_AF-A0A250DKB3-F1
#
_entry.id   AF-A0A250DKB3-F1
#
_cell.length_a   1.000
_cell.length_b   1.000
_cell.length_c   1.000
_cell.angle_alpha   90.00
_cell.angle_beta   90.00
_cell.angle_gamma   90.00
#
_symmetry.space_group_name_H-M   'P 1'
#
loop_
_entity.id
_entity.type
_entity.pdbx_description
1 polymer ?
#
loop_
_entity_poly.entity_id
_entity_poly.type
_entity_poly.pdbx_seq_one_letter_code
_entity_poly.pdbx_strand_id
1 'polypeptide(L)'
;MARIEWVKTRLDNWARWRCQMAGNGLGFASQAAFLNDPSGSERAVKIPTDEIEASITHEGVEALKASRPHVYQVLYCMYPFGLGVSGTCRRLECERANVYALLDVADRLLSAWFTERAAKQEATRAAIKRSSAT
;
A
#
# COMPACT_ATOMS: atom_id res chain seq x y z
N MET A 1 12.80 -8.92 12.28
CA MET A 1 13.06 -8.13 11.06
C MET A 1 12.33 -6.81 11.20
N ALA A 2 13.04 -5.69 11.14
CA ALA A 2 12.46 -4.36 11.35
C ALA A 2 11.80 -3.89 10.05
N ARG A 3 10.47 -3.76 10.07
CA ARG A 3 9.70 -3.18 8.96
C ARG A 3 10.00 -1.69 8.87
N ILE A 4 9.96 -1.14 7.67
CA ILE A 4 10.07 0.31 7.48
C ILE A 4 8.71 0.93 7.81
N GLU A 5 8.56 1.50 9.01
CA GLU A 5 7.25 1.92 9.53
C GLU A 5 6.55 2.94 8.62
N TRP A 6 7.26 3.89 8.02
CA TRP A 6 6.64 4.85 7.10
C TRP A 6 6.13 4.20 5.80
N VAL A 7 6.80 3.15 5.30
CA VAL A 7 6.33 2.37 4.13
C VAL A 7 5.08 1.58 4.50
N LYS A 8 5.07 0.98 5.68
CA LYS A 8 3.91 0.25 6.21
C LYS A 8 2.69 1.16 6.36
N THR A 9 2.85 2.36 6.90
CA THR A 9 1.76 3.35 7.01
C THR A 9 1.20 3.72 5.64
N ARG A 10 2.06 3.93 4.63
CA ARG A 10 1.62 4.18 3.25
C ARG A 10 0.87 3.01 2.64
N LEU A 11 1.34 1.80 2.86
CA LEU A 11 0.65 0.59 2.39
C LEU A 11 -0.72 0.40 3.06
N ASP A 12 -0.85 0.76 4.34
CA ASP A 12 -2.14 0.76 5.05
C ASP A 12 -3.11 1.79 4.46
N ASN A 13 -2.64 3.03 4.24
CA ASN A 13 -3.42 4.07 3.56
C ASN A 13 -3.85 3.63 2.14
N TRP A 14 -2.93 3.05 1.38
CA TRP A 14 -3.20 2.50 0.05
C TRP A 14 -4.25 1.38 0.10
N ALA A 15 -4.18 0.46 1.07
CA ALA A 15 -5.16 -0.60 1.25
C ALA A 15 -6.56 -0.02 1.45
N ARG A 16 -6.71 0.94 2.37
CA ARG A 16 -7.97 1.63 2.66
C ARG A 16 -8.52 2.33 1.42
N TRP A 17 -7.68 3.07 0.70
CA TRP A 17 -8.05 3.73 -0.56
C TRP A 17 -8.52 2.72 -1.61
N ARG A 18 -7.81 1.59 -1.76
CA ARG A 18 -8.17 0.56 -2.74
C ARG A 18 -9.49 -0.13 -2.40
N CYS A 19 -9.74 -0.42 -1.13
CA CYS A 19 -11.01 -0.96 -0.65
C CYS A 19 -12.17 0.04 -0.87
N GLN A 20 -11.93 1.33 -0.64
CA GLN A 20 -12.92 2.39 -0.92
C GLN A 20 -13.21 2.52 -2.42
N MET A 21 -12.19 2.45 -3.28
CA MET A 21 -12.38 2.45 -4.73
C MET A 21 -13.13 1.21 -5.24
N ALA A 22 -12.84 0.02 -4.69
CA ALA A 22 -13.59 -1.19 -5.02
C ALA A 22 -15.06 -1.09 -4.57
N GLY A 23 -15.31 -0.48 -3.40
CA GLY A 23 -16.64 -0.22 -2.87
C GLY A 23 -17.49 0.76 -3.71
N ASN A 24 -16.85 1.65 -4.48
CA ASN A 24 -17.53 2.55 -5.42
C ASN A 24 -17.79 1.92 -6.81
N GLY A 25 -17.30 0.71 -7.06
CA GLY A 25 -17.24 0.11 -8.41
C GLY A 25 -18.06 -1.17 -8.62
N LEU A 26 -18.29 -2.00 -7.60
CA LEU A 26 -19.24 -3.13 -7.55
C LEU A 26 -19.02 -3.83 -6.20
N GLY A 27 -20.08 -4.00 -5.42
CA GLY A 27 -20.03 -4.28 -3.99
C GLY A 27 -19.13 -5.43 -3.55
N PHE A 28 -18.09 -5.08 -2.80
CA PHE A 28 -17.60 -5.89 -1.67
C PHE A 28 -17.29 -4.94 -0.52
N ALA A 29 -18.31 -4.63 0.27
CA ALA A 29 -18.07 -4.24 1.65
C ALA A 29 -17.54 -5.50 2.37
N SER A 30 -16.22 -5.67 2.42
CA SER A 30 -15.62 -6.65 3.31
C SER A 30 -15.91 -6.21 4.75
N GLN A 31 -17.03 -6.69 5.28
CA GLN A 31 -17.25 -6.90 6.70
C GLN A 31 -16.07 -7.72 7.25
N ALA A 32 -15.00 -7.07 7.69
CA ALA A 32 -13.92 -7.76 8.40
C ALA A 32 -13.15 -6.89 9.42
N ALA A 33 -13.51 -5.61 9.63
CA ALA A 33 -12.78 -4.76 10.58
C ALA A 33 -13.63 -4.05 11.64
N PHE A 34 -14.96 -4.25 11.68
CA PHE A 34 -15.85 -3.58 12.65
C PHE A 34 -16.83 -4.55 13.34
N LEU A 35 -16.32 -5.64 13.88
CA LEU A 35 -17.11 -6.51 14.76
C LEU A 35 -16.38 -6.68 16.10
N ASN A 36 -16.21 -5.57 16.80
CA ASN A 36 -16.34 -5.54 18.26
C ASN A 36 -16.53 -4.10 18.77
N ASP A 37 -17.73 -3.55 18.65
CA ASP A 37 -18.14 -2.41 19.47
C ASP A 37 -19.64 -2.54 19.80
N PRO A 38 -20.00 -2.85 21.06
CA PRO A 38 -21.35 -2.66 21.52
C PRO A 38 -21.51 -1.20 21.95
N SER A 39 -22.53 -0.55 21.39
CA SER A 39 -23.11 0.74 21.81
C SER A 39 -22.30 2.01 21.53
N GLY A 40 -22.72 2.75 20.49
CA GLY A 40 -22.39 4.17 20.43
C GLY A 40 -22.48 4.77 19.04
N SER A 41 -23.35 5.76 18.90
CA SER A 41 -23.44 6.61 17.72
C SER A 41 -22.15 7.41 17.51
N GLU A 42 -21.26 6.96 16.62
CA GLU A 42 -20.22 7.81 16.05
C GLU A 42 -20.26 7.69 14.53
N ARG A 43 -20.64 8.80 13.89
CA ARG A 43 -20.44 9.03 12.45
C ARG A 43 -19.05 8.54 12.10
N ALA A 44 -18.94 7.49 11.28
CA ALA A 44 -17.65 6.96 10.84
C ALA A 44 -16.82 8.14 10.32
N VAL A 45 -15.86 8.60 11.15
CA VAL A 45 -14.95 9.67 10.80
C VAL A 45 -14.14 9.10 9.65
N LYS A 46 -14.52 9.47 8.44
CA LYS A 46 -13.88 9.02 7.20
C LYS A 46 -12.48 9.61 7.24
N ILE A 47 -11.51 8.84 7.74
CA ILE A 47 -10.11 9.27 7.83
C ILE A 47 -9.72 9.71 6.41
N PRO A 48 -9.43 11.01 6.19
CA PRO A 48 -9.11 11.50 4.87
C PRO A 48 -7.87 10.75 4.41
N THR A 49 -8.04 9.86 3.44
CA THR A 49 -6.91 9.18 2.82
C THR A 49 -6.40 10.12 1.75
N ASP A 50 -5.13 10.48 1.82
CA ASP A 50 -4.49 11.29 0.78
C ASP A 50 -4.52 10.49 -0.54
N GLU A 51 -5.45 10.84 -1.43
CA GLU A 51 -5.67 10.12 -2.69
C GLU A 51 -4.44 10.23 -3.62
N ILE A 52 -3.65 11.30 -3.49
CA ILE A 52 -2.43 11.50 -4.26
C ILE A 52 -1.36 10.55 -3.73
N GLU A 53 -1.16 10.46 -2.42
CA GLU A 53 -0.21 9.50 -1.83
C GLU A 53 -0.60 8.05 -2.13
N ALA A 54 -1.90 7.73 -2.01
CA ALA A 54 -2.41 6.39 -2.24
C ALA A 54 -2.28 5.97 -3.72
N SER A 55 -2.57 6.88 -4.66
CA SER A 55 -2.39 6.61 -6.09
C SER A 55 -0.91 6.44 -6.47
N ILE A 56 -0.01 7.26 -5.92
CA ILE A 56 1.44 7.10 -6.12
C ILE A 56 1.91 5.75 -5.55
N THR A 57 1.41 5.37 -4.37
CA THR A 57 1.73 4.07 -3.77
C THR A 57 1.19 2.93 -4.64
N HIS A 58 0.01 3.08 -5.23
CA HIS A 58 -0.55 2.12 -6.16
C HIS A 58 0.33 1.92 -7.40
N GLU A 59 0.83 2.99 -8.01
CA GLU A 59 1.79 2.91 -9.12
C GLU A 59 3.05 2.13 -8.73
N GLY A 60 3.60 2.41 -7.54
CA GLY A 60 4.77 1.71 -7.01
C GLY A 60 4.53 0.21 -6.83
N VAL A 61 3.36 -0.17 -6.28
CA VAL A 61 2.98 -1.58 -6.12
C VAL A 61 2.71 -2.25 -7.46
N GLU A 62 2.00 -1.61 -8.40
CA GLU A 62 1.74 -2.17 -9.73
C GLU A 62 3.02 -2.34 -10.56
N ALA A 63 4.03 -1.48 -10.39
CA ALA A 63 5.34 -1.66 -11.01
C ALA A 63 6.05 -2.97 -10.55
N LEU A 64 5.73 -3.46 -9.34
CA LEU A 64 6.24 -4.74 -8.85
C LEU A 64 5.57 -5.95 -9.52
N LYS A 65 4.38 -5.78 -10.11
CA LYS A 65 3.64 -6.88 -10.73
C LYS A 65 4.41 -7.56 -11.86
N ALA A 66 5.06 -6.76 -12.71
CA ALA A 66 5.84 -7.26 -13.84
C ALA A 66 7.23 -7.76 -13.41
N SER A 67 7.88 -7.06 -12.48
CA SER A 67 9.25 -7.35 -12.07
C SER A 67 9.37 -8.46 -11.02
N ARG A 68 8.43 -8.49 -10.05
CA ARG A 68 8.45 -9.40 -8.90
C ARG A 68 7.01 -9.80 -8.49
N PRO A 69 6.38 -10.71 -9.25
CA PRO A 69 4.97 -11.07 -9.04
C PRO A 69 4.68 -11.66 -7.65
N HIS A 70 5.61 -12.38 -7.03
CA HIS A 70 5.43 -12.95 -5.69
C HIS A 70 5.37 -11.87 -4.59
N VAL A 71 6.17 -10.80 -4.71
CA VAL A 71 6.13 -9.67 -3.77
C VAL A 71 4.79 -8.94 -3.90
N TYR A 72 4.34 -8.72 -5.13
CA TYR A 72 3.03 -8.15 -5.44
C TYR A 72 1.88 -8.97 -4.82
N GLN A 73 1.90 -10.30 -4.99
CA GLN A 73 0.88 -11.19 -4.45
C GLN A 73 0.81 -11.13 -2.92
N VAL A 74 1.96 -11.12 -2.23
CA VAL A 74 2.00 -11.00 -0.76
C VAL A 74 1.43 -9.66 -0.30
N LEU A 75 1.80 -8.54 -0.95
CA LEU A 75 1.27 -7.23 -0.62
C LEU A 75 -0.26 -7.18 -0.78
N TYR A 76 -0.80 -7.74 -1.86
CA TYR A 76 -2.24 -7.80 -2.07
C TYR A 76 -2.96 -8.66 -1.01
N CYS A 77 -2.40 -9.82 -0.67
CA CYS A 77 -2.96 -10.70 0.38
C CYS A 77 -2.93 -10.08 1.77
N MET A 78 -1.87 -9.35 2.10
CA MET A 78 -1.67 -8.76 3.42
C MET A 78 -2.50 -7.50 3.64
N TYR A 79 -2.57 -6.62 2.63
CA TYR A 79 -3.11 -5.27 2.78
C TYR A 79 -4.56 -5.17 2.27
N PRO A 80 -4.87 -5.12 0.95
CA PRO A 80 -6.25 -5.09 0.46
C PRO A 80 -7.15 -6.22 0.94
N PHE A 81 -6.65 -7.46 0.98
CA PHE A 81 -7.46 -8.61 1.41
C PHE A 81 -7.47 -8.82 2.93
N GLY A 82 -6.57 -8.16 3.68
CA GLY A 82 -6.52 -8.24 5.14
C GLY A 82 -6.35 -9.65 5.72
N LEU A 83 -5.80 -10.60 4.97
CA LEU A 83 -5.73 -12.02 5.38
C LEU A 83 -4.75 -12.28 6.53
N GLY A 84 -3.88 -11.32 6.83
CA GLY A 84 -2.76 -11.48 7.75
C GLY A 84 -1.74 -12.51 7.27
N VAL A 85 -0.71 -12.75 8.07
CA VAL A 85 0.41 -13.64 7.69
C VAL A 85 -0.07 -15.08 7.51
N SER A 86 -0.88 -15.59 8.44
CA SER A 86 -1.39 -16.97 8.40
C SER A 86 -2.32 -17.21 7.21
N GLY A 87 -3.22 -16.28 6.91
CA GLY A 87 -4.11 -16.39 5.75
C GLY A 87 -3.35 -16.26 4.43
N THR A 88 -2.33 -15.41 4.38
CA THR A 88 -1.44 -15.28 3.21
C THR A 88 -0.64 -16.55 2.97
N CYS A 89 -0.07 -17.17 4.03
CA CYS A 89 0.62 -18.45 3.93
C CYS A 89 -0.29 -19.54 3.37
N ARG A 90 -1.53 -19.61 3.84
CA ARG A 90 -2.52 -20.58 3.36
C ARG A 90 -2.91 -20.34 1.91
N ARG A 91 -3.03 -19.09 1.48
CA ARG A 91 -3.46 -18.75 0.11
C ARG A 91 -2.35 -18.88 -0.92
N LEU A 92 -1.10 -18.61 -0.53
CA LEU A 92 0.07 -18.71 -1.40
C LEU A 92 0.84 -20.02 -1.21
N GLU A 93 0.32 -20.93 -0.38
CA GLU A 93 0.92 -22.23 -0.06
C GLU A 93 2.41 -22.12 0.32
N CYS A 94 2.74 -21.10 1.11
CA CYS A 94 4.11 -20.80 1.49
C CYS A 94 4.30 -20.69 3.01
N GLU A 95 5.54 -20.81 3.45
CA GLU A 95 5.89 -20.72 4.87
C GLU A 95 5.85 -19.27 5.37
N ARG A 96 5.60 -19.10 6.68
CA ARG A 96 5.62 -17.77 7.33
C ARG A 96 6.96 -17.05 7.13
N ALA A 97 8.08 -17.79 7.19
CA ALA A 97 9.41 -17.24 6.95
C ALA A 97 9.52 -16.61 5.55
N ASN A 98 8.94 -17.24 4.53
CA ASN A 98 8.92 -16.72 3.17
C ASN A 98 8.07 -15.45 3.06
N VAL A 99 6.90 -15.40 3.71
CA VAL A 99 6.07 -14.17 3.74
C VAL A 99 6.83 -13.01 4.37
N TYR A 100 7.53 -13.24 5.49
CA TYR A 100 8.34 -12.20 6.12
C TYR A 100 9.49 -11.75 5.22
N ALA A 101 10.21 -12.68 4.59
CA ALA A 101 11.27 -12.33 3.65
C ALA A 101 10.75 -11.50 2.46
N LEU A 102 9.58 -11.84 1.92
CA LEU A 102 8.96 -11.10 0.83
C LEU A 102 8.50 -9.70 1.27
N LEU A 103 8.03 -9.55 2.50
CA LEU A 103 7.70 -8.24 3.08
C LEU A 103 8.94 -7.37 3.29
N ASP A 104 10.08 -7.95 3.64
CA ASP A 104 11.37 -7.24 3.72
C ASP A 104 11.78 -6.68 2.37
N VAL A 105 11.68 -7.54 1.36
CA VAL A 105 12.01 -7.20 -0.01
C VAL A 105 11.05 -6.11 -0.51
N ALA A 106 9.76 -6.21 -0.18
CA ALA A 106 8.77 -5.19 -0.49
C ALA A 106 9.17 -3.82 0.11
N ASP A 107 9.48 -3.79 1.41
CA ASP A 107 9.87 -2.56 2.10
C ASP A 107 11.11 -1.92 1.45
N ARG A 108 12.14 -2.71 1.14
CA ARG A 108 13.37 -2.22 0.48
C ARG A 108 13.12 -1.69 -0.93
N LEU A 109 12.28 -2.38 -1.72
CA LEU A 109 11.97 -1.95 -3.08
C LEU A 109 11.11 -0.70 -3.12
N LEU A 110 10.06 -0.65 -2.29
CA LEU A 110 9.16 0.49 -2.24
C LEU A 110 9.87 1.72 -1.69
N SER A 111 10.68 1.56 -0.64
CA SER A 111 11.50 2.67 -0.12
C SER A 111 12.42 3.25 -1.20
N ALA A 112 13.17 2.41 -1.92
CA ALA A 112 14.01 2.85 -3.04
C ALA A 112 13.19 3.55 -4.14
N TRP A 113 12.06 2.98 -4.54
CA TRP A 113 11.19 3.55 -5.58
C TRP A 113 10.66 4.94 -5.19
N PHE A 114 10.24 5.11 -3.93
CA PHE A 114 9.78 6.41 -3.43
C PHE A 114 10.91 7.44 -3.39
N THR A 115 12.11 7.06 -2.96
CA THR A 115 13.29 7.94 -2.95
C THR A 115 13.67 8.36 -4.37
N GLU A 116 13.72 7.42 -5.32
CA GLU A 116 14.03 7.72 -6.73
C GLU A 116 12.98 8.65 -7.36
N ARG A 117 11.70 8.42 -7.06
CA ARG A 117 10.62 9.29 -7.57
C ARG A 117 10.74 10.70 -6.98
N ALA A 118 11.02 10.84 -5.69
CA ALA A 118 11.22 12.14 -5.06
C ALA A 118 12.39 12.90 -5.71
N ALA A 119 13.52 12.22 -5.93
CA ALA A 119 14.67 12.81 -6.61
C ALA A 119 14.34 13.26 -8.05
N LYS A 120 13.58 12.46 -8.80
CA LYS A 120 13.11 12.84 -10.15
C LYS A 120 12.21 14.07 -10.11
N GLN A 121 11.27 14.14 -9.17
CA GLN A 121 10.38 15.30 -9.04
C GLN A 121 11.14 16.58 -8.69
N GLU A 122 12.15 16.48 -7.82
CA GLU A 122 12.99 17.62 -7.45
C GLU A 122 13.82 18.11 -8.65
N ALA A 123 14.40 17.19 -9.43
CA ALA A 123 15.12 17.53 -10.65
C ALA A 123 14.22 18.22 -11.68
N THR A 124 12.99 17.73 -11.89
CA THR A 124 12.01 18.38 -12.77
C THR A 124 11.64 19.78 -12.28
N ARG A 125 11.40 19.95 -10.98
CA ARG A 125 11.11 21.26 -10.38
C ARG A 125 12.28 22.24 -10.55
N ALA A 126 13.51 21.77 -10.33
CA ALA A 126 14.71 22.58 -10.53
C ALA A 126 14.96 22.93 -12.01
N ALA A 127 14.60 22.05 -12.95
CA ALA A 127 14.64 22.35 -14.38
C ALA A 127 13.62 23.43 -14.75
N ILE A 128 12.37 23.29 -14.32
CA ILE A 128 11.30 24.28 -14.57
C ILE A 128 11.71 25.66 -14.02
N LYS A 129 12.19 25.72 -12.76
CA LYS A 129 12.65 26.98 -12.15
C LYS A 129 13.79 27.65 -12.92
N ARG A 130 14.71 26.86 -13.49
CA ARG A 130 15.82 27.37 -14.32
C ARG A 130 15.31 27.92 -15.65
N SER A 131 14.37 27.23 -16.29
CA SER A 131 13.77 27.66 -17.56
C SER A 131 12.89 28.90 -17.42
N SER A 132 12.26 29.14 -16.26
CA SER A 132 11.43 30.33 -16.01
C SER A 132 12.24 31.57 -15.58
N ALA A 133 13.55 31.43 -15.35
CA ALA A 133 14.44 32.49 -14.89
C ALA A 133 15.32 33.07 -16.01
N THR A 134 15.13 32.63 -17.26
CA THR A 134 15.76 33.16 -18.48
C THR A 134 14.72 33.89 -19.30
#